data_AF-A0A5D2SVG1-F1
#
_entry.id   AF-A0A5D2SVG1-F1
#
_cell.length_a   1.000
_cell.length_b   1.000
_cell.length_c   1.000
_cell.angle_alpha   90.00
_cell.angle_beta   90.00
_cell.angle_gamma   90.00
#
_symmetry.space_group_name_H-M   'P 1'
#
loop_
_entity.id
_entity.type
_entity.pdbx_description
1 polymer ?
#
loop_
_entity_poly.entity_id
_entity_poly.type
_entity_poly.pdbx_seq_one_letter_code
_entity_poly.pdbx_strand_id
1 'polypeptide(L)'
;MVPVGGRLLTGFQQGLEFLLRPPIKKTSKLIENILKANETKRLKSYLEAGCINSHDRVENTSKLKSILNELECLLGVATAALQMANEHLSPLMDMESVVGLDPQESSGEDEMTSSRVREPEVTDYAAVMGIIYSMVKQDYTMQNKIVTSLNVKSSSEELESYSLMWSLRPYVNDQTMKLAWKLVP
;
A
#
# COMPACT_ATOMS: atom_id res chain seq x y z
N MET A 1 7.19 6.64 -2.34
CA MET A 1 6.68 5.64 -1.39
C MET A 1 6.10 4.41 -2.06
N VAL A 2 5.13 4.55 -2.98
CA VAL A 2 4.44 3.42 -3.65
C VAL A 2 5.37 2.34 -4.23
N PRO A 3 6.37 2.67 -5.09
CA PRO A 3 7.24 1.64 -5.66
C PRO A 3 8.18 1.00 -4.64
N VAL A 4 8.47 1.69 -3.52
CA VAL A 4 9.31 1.16 -2.44
C VAL A 4 8.51 0.18 -1.60
N GLY A 5 7.31 0.56 -1.15
CA GLY A 5 6.43 -0.29 -0.34
C GLY A 5 6.04 -1.60 -1.05
N GLY A 6 5.70 -1.55 -2.35
CA GLY A 6 5.39 -2.75 -3.12
C GLY A 6 6.55 -3.74 -3.21
N ARG A 7 7.78 -3.25 -3.40
CA ARG A 7 8.99 -4.10 -3.38
C ARG A 7 9.23 -4.72 -2.01
N LEU A 8 9.03 -3.94 -0.93
CA LEU A 8 9.18 -4.42 0.43
C LEU A 8 8.15 -5.51 0.76
N LEU A 9 6.89 -5.34 0.37
CA LEU A 9 5.87 -6.37 0.54
C LEU A 9 6.18 -7.66 -0.24
N THR A 10 6.66 -7.53 -1.46
CA THR A 10 7.08 -8.68 -2.27
C THR A 10 8.27 -9.40 -1.62
N GLY A 11 9.25 -8.65 -1.12
CA GLY A 11 10.38 -9.20 -0.37
C GLY A 11 9.95 -9.88 0.94
N PHE A 12 8.97 -9.30 1.63
CA PHE A 12 8.38 -9.90 2.83
C PHE A 12 7.70 -11.23 2.50
N GLN A 13 6.90 -11.28 1.43
CA GLN A 13 6.26 -12.51 0.97
C GLN A 13 7.29 -13.60 0.63
N GLN A 14 8.30 -13.27 -0.17
CA GLN A 14 9.35 -14.22 -0.55
C GLN A 14 10.12 -14.78 0.67
N GLY A 15 10.47 -13.89 1.61
CA GLY A 15 11.15 -14.29 2.85
C GLY A 15 10.27 -15.19 3.71
N LEU A 16 8.95 -14.93 3.75
CA LEU A 16 8.02 -15.73 4.52
C LEU A 16 7.76 -17.10 3.89
N GLU A 17 7.56 -17.16 2.58
CA GLU A 17 7.42 -18.42 1.83
C GLU A 17 8.64 -19.33 2.01
N PHE A 18 9.84 -18.75 2.09
CA PHE A 18 11.04 -19.52 2.41
C PHE A 18 10.94 -20.16 3.80
N LEU A 19 10.55 -19.39 4.81
CA LEU A 19 10.44 -19.87 6.20
C LEU A 19 9.32 -20.91 6.39
N LEU A 20 8.24 -20.76 5.62
CA LEU A 20 7.07 -21.63 5.65
C LEU A 20 7.14 -22.76 4.62
N ARG A 21 8.30 -22.94 3.95
CA ARG A 21 8.44 -23.95 2.91
C ARG A 21 8.06 -25.34 3.44
N PRO A 22 7.11 -26.03 2.80
CA PRO A 22 6.67 -27.33 3.28
C PRO A 22 7.76 -28.41 3.09
N PRO A 23 7.72 -29.48 3.90
CA PRO A 23 8.58 -30.65 3.71
C PRO A 23 8.44 -31.24 2.31
N ILE A 24 9.55 -31.78 1.78
CA ILE A 24 9.54 -32.52 0.51
C ILE A 24 8.60 -33.72 0.67
N LYS A 25 7.48 -33.69 -0.03
CA LYS A 25 6.52 -34.80 -0.04
C LYS A 25 7.06 -35.93 -0.92
N LYS A 26 7.06 -37.16 -0.41
CA LYS A 26 7.46 -38.38 -1.15
C LYS A 26 6.35 -38.85 -2.10
N THR A 27 5.84 -37.98 -2.95
CA THR A 27 4.68 -38.27 -3.80
C THR A 27 5.01 -39.12 -5.03
N SER A 28 6.28 -39.22 -5.41
CA SER A 28 6.74 -39.98 -6.58
C SER A 28 7.62 -41.16 -6.18
N LYS A 29 7.42 -42.31 -6.84
CA LYS A 29 8.25 -43.52 -6.71
C LYS A 29 9.74 -43.24 -7.00
N LEU A 30 10.02 -42.33 -7.93
CA LEU A 30 11.39 -41.91 -8.26
C LEU A 30 12.04 -41.16 -7.09
N ILE A 31 11.34 -40.17 -6.53
CA ILE A 31 11.83 -39.38 -5.37
C ILE A 31 12.03 -40.31 -4.17
N GLU A 32 11.09 -41.23 -3.94
CA GLU A 32 11.20 -42.20 -2.86
C GLU A 32 12.43 -43.11 -3.01
N ASN A 33 12.68 -43.63 -4.22
CA ASN A 33 13.84 -44.46 -4.51
C ASN A 33 15.16 -43.70 -4.33
N ILE A 34 15.23 -42.45 -4.80
CA ILE A 34 16.41 -41.58 -4.63
C ILE A 34 16.67 -41.31 -3.13
N LEU A 35 15.63 -40.98 -2.37
CA LEU A 35 15.76 -40.71 -0.93
C LEU A 35 16.20 -41.96 -0.15
N LYS A 36 15.67 -43.14 -0.51
CA LYS A 36 16.08 -44.42 0.10
C LYS A 36 17.53 -44.77 -0.24
N ALA A 37 17.94 -44.59 -1.49
CA ALA A 37 19.32 -44.88 -1.92
C ALA A 37 20.36 -43.96 -1.25
N ASN A 38 19.98 -42.75 -0.83
CA ASN A 38 20.86 -41.75 -0.23
C ASN A 38 20.57 -41.50 1.26
N GLU A 39 19.91 -42.46 1.93
CA GLU A 39 19.39 -42.29 3.27
C GLU A 39 20.51 -42.10 4.31
N THR A 40 20.65 -40.87 4.81
CA THR A 40 21.58 -40.53 5.89
C THR A 40 20.83 -39.84 7.03
N LYS A 41 21.35 -39.90 8.26
CA LYS A 41 20.78 -39.15 9.40
C LYS A 41 20.64 -37.66 9.06
N ARG A 42 21.66 -37.09 8.41
CA ARG A 42 21.67 -35.69 7.95
C ARG A 42 20.55 -35.40 6.94
N LEU A 43 20.37 -36.25 5.93
CA LEU A 43 19.32 -36.07 4.92
C LEU A 43 17.92 -36.16 5.53
N LYS A 44 17.70 -37.08 6.49
CA LYS A 44 16.42 -37.18 7.22
C LYS A 44 16.08 -35.89 7.97
N SER A 45 17.02 -35.39 8.79
CA SER A 45 16.83 -34.13 9.52
C SER A 45 16.62 -32.96 8.57
N TYR A 46 17.29 -32.94 7.41
CA TYR A 46 17.11 -31.91 6.39
C TYR A 46 15.71 -31.96 5.74
N LEU A 47 15.19 -33.16 5.47
CA LEU A 47 13.84 -33.36 4.92
C LEU A 47 12.76 -32.95 5.93
N GLU A 48 12.92 -33.35 7.20
CA GLU A 48 12.03 -33.00 8.32
C GLU A 48 11.99 -31.48 8.55
N ALA A 49 13.13 -30.81 8.39
CA ALA A 49 13.25 -29.35 8.50
C ALA A 49 12.73 -28.57 7.26
N GLY A 50 12.14 -29.23 6.26
CA GLY A 50 11.64 -28.54 5.07
C GLY A 50 12.72 -28.12 4.07
N CYS A 51 13.92 -28.72 4.16
CA CYS A 51 15.11 -28.30 3.42
C CYS A 51 15.52 -26.85 3.70
N ILE A 52 15.25 -26.37 4.92
CA ILE A 52 15.63 -25.06 5.42
C ILE A 52 16.84 -25.24 6.34
N ASN A 53 17.97 -24.61 6.02
CA ASN A 53 19.13 -24.56 6.90
C ASN A 53 18.88 -23.60 8.09
N SER A 54 19.38 -23.92 9.27
CA SER A 54 19.20 -23.10 10.48
C SER A 54 19.82 -21.71 10.33
N HIS A 55 20.98 -21.61 9.68
CA HIS A 55 21.62 -20.34 9.35
C HIS A 55 20.71 -19.49 8.45
N ASP A 56 20.25 -20.06 7.33
CA ASP A 56 19.38 -19.38 6.36
C ASP A 56 18.05 -18.96 7.01
N ARG A 57 17.53 -19.75 7.94
CA ARG A 57 16.34 -19.39 8.73
C ARG A 57 16.58 -18.15 9.58
N VAL A 58 17.70 -18.07 10.28
CA VAL A 58 18.05 -16.89 11.10
C VAL A 58 18.24 -15.66 10.21
N GLU A 59 18.97 -15.82 9.11
CA GLU A 59 19.22 -14.75 8.14
C GLU A 59 17.91 -14.24 7.48
N ASN A 60 17.01 -15.13 7.07
CA ASN A 60 15.74 -14.71 6.49
C ASN A 60 14.80 -14.09 7.53
N THR A 61 14.84 -14.57 8.77
CA THR A 61 14.08 -13.93 9.86
C THR A 61 14.59 -12.51 10.13
N SER A 62 15.91 -12.28 10.11
CA SER A 62 16.47 -10.94 10.29
C SER A 62 16.13 -10.02 9.11
N LYS A 63 16.16 -10.53 7.88
CA LYS A 63 15.70 -9.80 6.68
C LYS A 63 14.23 -9.39 6.78
N LEU A 64 13.33 -10.31 7.17
CA LEU A 64 11.91 -9.98 7.35
C LEU A 64 11.69 -8.87 8.38
N LYS A 65 12.40 -8.93 9.51
CA LYS A 65 12.35 -7.87 10.52
C LYS A 65 12.85 -6.53 9.97
N SER A 66 13.94 -6.54 9.20
CA SER A 66 14.46 -5.33 8.56
C SER A 66 13.43 -4.72 7.61
N ILE A 67 12.78 -5.54 6.78
CA ILE A 67 11.74 -5.09 5.84
C ILE A 67 10.55 -4.49 6.59
N LEU A 68 10.12 -5.12 7.69
CA LEU A 68 9.02 -4.60 8.50
C LEU A 68 9.37 -3.22 9.10
N ASN A 69 10.56 -3.08 9.68
CA ASN A 69 11.03 -1.80 10.20
C ASN A 69 11.08 -0.71 9.11
N GLU A 70 11.46 -1.07 7.89
CA GLU A 70 11.53 -0.14 6.76
C GLU A 70 10.13 0.30 6.30
N LEU A 71 9.16 -0.62 6.28
CA LEU A 71 7.74 -0.31 6.05
C LEU A 71 7.17 0.62 7.13
N GLU A 72 7.46 0.34 8.40
CA GLU A 72 7.06 1.20 9.53
C GLU A 72 7.69 2.59 9.43
N CYS A 73 8.96 2.69 9.05
CA CYS A 73 9.65 3.96 8.85
C CYS A 73 9.00 4.79 7.73
N LEU A 74 8.73 4.16 6.57
CA LEU A 74 8.03 4.81 5.46
C LEU A 74 6.67 5.36 5.89
N LEU A 75 5.93 4.60 6.71
CA LEU A 75 4.66 5.03 7.25
C LEU A 75 4.81 6.20 8.23
N GLY A 76 5.85 6.19 9.07
CA GLY A 76 6.19 7.32 9.95
C GLY A 76 6.43 8.61 9.17
N VAL A 77 7.13 8.54 8.04
CA VAL A 77 7.35 9.70 7.15
C VAL A 77 6.03 10.21 6.58
N ALA A 78 5.14 9.34 6.09
CA ALA A 78 3.81 9.76 5.62
C ALA A 78 2.94 10.35 6.72
N THR A 79 3.03 9.82 7.94
CA THR A 79 2.30 10.33 9.11
C THR A 79 2.71 11.77 9.41
N ALA A 80 4.02 12.03 9.47
CA ALA A 80 4.55 13.37 9.70
C ALA A 80 4.10 14.34 8.58
N ALA A 81 4.13 13.89 7.33
CA ALA A 81 3.64 14.69 6.20
C ALA A 81 2.14 15.03 6.31
N LEU A 82 1.31 14.08 6.70
CA LEU A 82 -0.12 14.30 6.93
C LEU A 82 -0.38 15.25 8.10
N GLN A 83 0.39 15.14 9.19
CA GLN A 83 0.28 16.05 10.34
C GLN A 83 0.63 17.49 9.95
N MET A 84 1.78 17.69 9.28
CA MET A 84 2.15 19.01 8.76
C MET A 84 1.07 19.59 7.85
N ALA A 85 0.55 18.79 6.91
CA ALA A 85 -0.54 19.22 6.04
C ALA A 85 -1.80 19.63 6.85
N ASN A 86 -2.15 18.85 7.87
CA ASN A 86 -3.31 19.13 8.72
C ASN A 86 -3.14 20.43 9.52
N GLU A 87 -1.95 20.70 10.05
CA GLU A 87 -1.64 21.96 10.75
C GLU A 87 -1.75 23.17 9.82
N HIS A 88 -1.40 23.04 8.54
CA HIS A 88 -1.54 24.08 7.54
C HIS A 88 -2.99 24.25 7.02
N LEU A 89 -3.82 23.20 7.08
CA LEU A 89 -5.23 23.23 6.66
C LEU A 89 -6.19 23.66 7.78
N SER A 90 -5.84 23.45 9.05
CA SER A 90 -6.65 23.85 10.22
C SER A 90 -7.07 25.33 10.21
N PRO A 91 -6.20 26.31 9.87
CA PRO A 91 -6.60 27.72 9.79
C PRO A 91 -7.58 28.03 8.64
N LEU A 92 -7.62 27.21 7.60
CA LEU A 92 -8.44 27.44 6.40
C LEU A 92 -9.90 26.98 6.60
N MET A 93 -10.13 25.98 7.47
CA MET A 93 -11.45 25.38 7.71
C MET A 93 -12.25 26.07 8.83
N ASP A 94 -11.66 26.99 9.58
CA ASP A 94 -12.36 27.81 10.60
C ASP A 94 -13.13 29.00 9.98
N MET A 95 -13.07 29.18 8.66
CA MET A 95 -13.68 30.31 7.93
C MET A 95 -14.81 29.89 6.99
N GLU A 96 -15.70 28.99 7.42
CA GLU A 96 -17.00 28.84 6.74
C GLU A 96 -18.12 28.56 7.74
N SER A 97 -18.52 29.63 8.43
CA SER A 97 -19.83 29.74 9.05
C SER A 97 -20.56 30.90 8.38
N VAL A 98 -21.76 30.58 7.87
CA VAL A 98 -22.78 31.49 7.33
C VAL A 98 -22.47 32.05 5.94
N VAL A 99 -23.15 31.50 4.92
CA VAL A 99 -24.28 32.18 4.23
C VAL A 99 -24.99 31.12 3.38
N GLY A 100 -26.26 30.87 3.69
CA GLY A 100 -27.13 30.03 2.88
C GLY A 100 -27.44 30.70 1.55
N LEU A 101 -27.48 29.91 0.48
CA LEU A 101 -27.97 30.35 -0.82
C LEU A 101 -29.07 29.37 -1.26
N ASP A 102 -30.30 29.87 -1.17
CA ASP A 102 -31.49 29.31 -1.80
C ASP A 102 -31.29 29.25 -3.33
N PRO A 103 -31.77 28.21 -4.03
CA PRO A 103 -31.79 28.19 -5.48
C PRO A 103 -33.06 28.88 -5.99
N GLN A 104 -32.93 30.09 -6.53
CA GLN A 104 -33.98 30.70 -7.34
C GLN A 104 -33.73 30.39 -8.82
N GLU A 105 -34.63 29.60 -9.39
CA GLU A 105 -34.75 29.32 -10.82
C GLU A 105 -35.10 30.60 -11.60
N SER A 106 -34.44 30.82 -12.75
CA SER A 106 -34.96 31.68 -13.81
C SER A 106 -34.50 31.23 -15.19
N SER A 107 -35.48 31.20 -16.10
CA SER A 107 -35.53 30.82 -17.52
C SER A 107 -34.30 31.11 -18.39
N GLY A 108 -34.02 30.17 -19.30
CA GLY A 108 -32.90 30.22 -20.23
C GLY A 108 -33.13 30.96 -21.55
N GLU A 109 -32.10 30.90 -22.41
CA GLU A 109 -32.10 30.88 -23.88
C GLU A 109 -30.65 30.68 -24.38
N ASP A 110 -30.51 30.00 -25.53
CA ASP A 110 -29.27 29.56 -26.19
C ASP A 110 -28.29 30.70 -26.55
N GLU A 111 -27.00 30.55 -26.24
CA GLU A 111 -25.94 31.13 -27.08
C GLU A 111 -24.61 30.36 -26.97
N MET A 112 -24.18 29.83 -28.10
CA MET A 112 -22.92 29.11 -28.29
C MET A 112 -21.72 30.03 -27.98
N THR A 113 -21.15 29.88 -26.78
CA THR A 113 -19.97 30.61 -26.35
C THR A 113 -18.81 29.65 -26.15
N SER A 114 -17.74 29.92 -26.91
CA SER A 114 -16.37 29.41 -26.73
C SER A 114 -16.07 29.09 -25.26
N SER A 115 -15.60 27.88 -24.96
CA SER A 115 -15.13 27.49 -23.63
C SER A 115 -13.93 28.34 -23.23
N ARG A 116 -14.19 29.54 -22.73
CA ARG A 116 -13.23 30.40 -22.07
C ARG A 116 -12.76 29.59 -20.87
N VAL A 117 -11.48 29.19 -20.88
CA VAL A 117 -10.85 28.57 -19.71
C VAL A 117 -11.00 29.58 -18.58
N ARG A 118 -11.96 29.34 -17.69
CA ARG A 118 -12.19 30.16 -16.51
C ARG A 118 -10.98 29.94 -15.61
N GLU A 119 -10.31 31.01 -15.20
CA GLU A 119 -9.24 30.89 -14.22
C GLU A 119 -9.83 30.27 -12.94
N PRO A 120 -9.19 29.23 -12.37
CA PRO A 120 -9.70 28.56 -11.18
C PRO A 120 -9.83 29.57 -10.03
N GLU A 121 -11.02 29.62 -9.43
CA GLU A 121 -11.24 30.49 -8.27
C GLU A 121 -10.57 29.87 -7.03
N VAL A 122 -10.28 30.68 -6.00
CA VAL A 122 -9.60 30.19 -4.77
C VAL A 122 -10.38 29.04 -4.12
N THR A 123 -11.71 29.07 -4.23
CA THR A 123 -12.62 28.01 -3.78
C THR A 123 -12.42 26.70 -4.54
N ASP A 124 -12.13 26.75 -5.84
CA ASP A 124 -11.85 25.56 -6.65
C ASP A 124 -10.56 24.88 -6.20
N TYR A 125 -9.54 25.68 -5.88
CA TYR A 125 -8.27 25.17 -5.35
C TYR A 125 -8.45 24.51 -3.97
N ALA A 126 -9.19 25.17 -3.07
CA ALA A 126 -9.47 24.63 -1.74
C ALA A 126 -10.26 23.32 -1.81
N ALA A 127 -11.27 23.24 -2.67
CA ALA A 127 -12.06 22.03 -2.88
C ALA A 127 -11.20 20.87 -3.42
N VAL A 128 -10.38 21.11 -4.45
CA VAL A 128 -9.49 20.10 -5.02
C VAL A 128 -8.43 19.63 -4.01
N MET A 129 -7.86 20.55 -3.23
CA MET A 129 -6.91 20.22 -2.16
C MET A 129 -7.57 19.40 -1.04
N GLY A 130 -8.80 19.73 -0.64
CA GLY A 130 -9.57 18.96 0.35
C GLY A 130 -9.85 17.53 -0.13
N ILE A 131 -10.23 17.37 -1.40
CA ILE A 131 -10.43 16.05 -2.01
C ILE A 131 -9.11 15.27 -2.04
N ILE A 132 -7.99 15.86 -2.49
CA ILE A 132 -6.68 15.20 -2.50
C ILE A 132 -6.27 14.78 -1.09
N TYR A 133 -6.39 15.65 -0.10
CA TYR A 133 -6.06 15.34 1.29
C TYR A 133 -6.86 14.13 1.78
N SER A 134 -8.17 14.09 1.51
CA SER A 134 -9.02 12.96 1.89
C SER A 134 -8.59 11.64 1.21
N MET A 135 -8.25 11.69 -0.07
CA MET A 135 -7.75 10.54 -0.84
C MET A 135 -6.43 10.00 -0.26
N VAL A 136 -5.46 10.89 -0.03
CA VAL A 136 -4.14 10.55 0.52
C VAL A 136 -4.28 10.00 1.95
N LYS A 137 -5.15 10.58 2.77
CA LYS A 137 -5.41 10.11 4.13
C LYS A 137 -6.01 8.70 4.15
N GLN A 138 -6.92 8.40 3.23
CA GLN A 138 -7.49 7.05 3.09
C GLN A 138 -6.46 6.04 2.59
N ASP A 139 -5.66 6.39 1.58
CA ASP A 139 -4.56 5.56 1.07
C ASP A 139 -3.54 5.23 2.16
N TYR A 140 -3.14 6.24 2.95
CA TYR A 140 -2.30 6.06 4.14
C TYR A 140 -2.93 5.11 5.16
N THR A 141 -4.22 5.30 5.47
CA THR A 141 -4.93 4.46 6.45
C THR A 141 -4.94 2.99 6.02
N MET A 142 -5.12 2.72 4.72
CA MET A 142 -5.03 1.39 4.16
C MET A 142 -3.61 0.82 4.28
N GLN A 143 -2.58 1.59 3.92
CA GLN A 143 -1.18 1.18 4.04
C GLN A 143 -0.81 0.85 5.50
N ASN A 144 -1.24 1.66 6.47
CA ASN A 144 -1.06 1.37 7.89
C ASN A 144 -1.70 0.03 8.29
N LYS A 145 -2.95 -0.20 7.89
CA LYS A 145 -3.65 -1.46 8.17
C LYS A 145 -2.90 -2.67 7.60
N ILE A 146 -2.37 -2.56 6.39
CA ILE A 146 -1.54 -3.60 5.78
C ILE A 146 -0.29 -3.85 6.63
N VAL A 147 0.50 -2.81 6.95
CA VAL A 147 1.74 -2.98 7.73
C VAL A 147 1.46 -3.60 9.11
N THR A 148 0.43 -3.14 9.81
CA THR A 148 0.06 -3.66 11.13
C THR A 148 -0.48 -5.10 11.12
N SER A 149 -0.96 -5.60 9.98
CA SER A 149 -1.44 -6.98 9.86
C SER A 149 -0.34 -7.97 9.44
N LEU A 150 0.78 -7.49 8.92
CA LEU A 150 1.92 -8.33 8.51
C LEU A 150 2.48 -9.10 9.71
N ASN A 151 2.54 -10.42 9.58
CA ASN A 151 3.15 -11.28 10.58
C ASN A 151 3.65 -12.60 9.98
N VAL A 152 4.35 -13.40 10.77
CA VAL A 152 4.95 -14.66 10.31
C VAL A 152 3.93 -15.78 10.03
N LYS A 153 2.64 -15.55 10.31
CA LYS A 153 1.53 -16.47 10.00
C LYS A 153 0.66 -15.96 8.86
N SER A 154 0.97 -14.80 8.28
CA SER A 154 0.27 -14.28 7.11
C SER A 154 0.33 -15.30 5.98
N SER A 155 -0.82 -15.60 5.39
CA SER A 155 -0.90 -16.52 4.24
C SER A 155 -0.40 -15.85 2.96
N SER A 156 -0.02 -16.65 1.97
CA SER A 156 0.36 -16.14 0.63
C SER A 156 -0.77 -15.34 -0.01
N GLU A 157 -2.02 -15.83 0.11
CA GLU A 157 -3.20 -15.18 -0.46
C GLU A 157 -3.46 -13.80 0.18
N GLU A 158 -3.32 -13.68 1.50
CA GLU A 158 -3.41 -12.39 2.19
C GLU A 158 -2.31 -11.42 1.74
N LEU A 159 -1.06 -11.91 1.64
CA LEU A 159 0.09 -11.09 1.24
C LEU A 159 -0.01 -10.63 -0.22
N GLU A 160 -0.47 -11.49 -1.12
CA GLU A 160 -0.77 -11.14 -2.50
C GLU A 160 -1.87 -10.06 -2.57
N SER A 161 -2.92 -10.23 -1.78
CA SER A 161 -4.00 -9.24 -1.67
C SER A 161 -3.50 -7.90 -1.15
N TYR A 162 -2.65 -7.90 -0.12
CA TYR A 162 -2.01 -6.69 0.41
C TYR A 162 -1.11 -6.02 -0.62
N SER A 163 -0.26 -6.79 -1.31
CA SER A 163 0.61 -6.29 -2.38
C SER A 163 -0.19 -5.64 -3.51
N LEU A 164 -1.30 -6.28 -3.90
CA LEU A 164 -2.21 -5.76 -4.91
C LEU A 164 -2.86 -4.45 -4.48
N MET A 165 -3.45 -4.42 -3.27
CA MET A 165 -4.07 -3.19 -2.74
C MET A 165 -3.07 -2.03 -2.64
N TRP A 166 -1.85 -2.30 -2.19
CA TRP A 166 -0.78 -1.30 -2.12
C TRP A 166 -0.40 -0.75 -3.49
N SER A 167 -0.39 -1.61 -4.51
CA SER A 167 -0.01 -1.25 -5.88
C SER A 167 -1.12 -0.48 -6.60
N LEU A 168 -2.38 -0.90 -6.43
CA LEU A 168 -3.53 -0.31 -7.11
C LEU A 168 -3.94 1.05 -6.52
N ARG A 169 -3.64 1.31 -5.24
CA ARG A 169 -4.04 2.55 -4.53
C ARG A 169 -5.53 2.90 -4.75
N PRO A 170 -6.45 2.04 -4.31
CA PRO A 170 -7.88 2.17 -4.63
C PRO A 170 -8.52 3.49 -4.18
N TYR A 171 -7.92 4.19 -3.22
CA TYR A 171 -8.39 5.48 -2.71
C TYR A 171 -7.84 6.68 -3.49
N VAL A 172 -6.86 6.48 -4.38
CA VAL A 172 -6.25 7.56 -5.16
C VAL A 172 -6.86 7.62 -6.55
N ASN A 173 -7.67 8.65 -6.81
CA ASN A 173 -8.19 8.93 -8.14
C ASN A 173 -7.16 9.71 -9.00
N ASP A 174 -6.60 9.05 -10.00
CA ASP A 174 -5.62 9.65 -10.90
C ASP A 174 -6.17 10.83 -11.73
N GLN A 175 -7.48 10.89 -11.99
CA GLN A 175 -8.08 12.02 -12.69
C GLN A 175 -8.10 13.26 -11.81
N THR A 176 -8.46 13.12 -10.54
CA THR A 176 -8.39 14.22 -9.56
C THR A 176 -6.97 14.71 -9.41
N MET A 177 -5.98 13.81 -9.34
CA MET A 177 -4.57 14.18 -9.30
C MET A 177 -4.16 14.96 -10.56
N LYS A 178 -4.55 14.49 -11.75
CA LYS A 178 -4.26 15.19 -13.02
C LYS A 178 -4.93 16.56 -13.09
N LEU A 179 -6.15 16.69 -12.57
CA LEU A 179 -6.85 17.97 -12.49
C LEU A 179 -6.07 18.94 -11.59
N ALA A 180 -5.68 18.50 -10.40
CA ALA A 180 -4.89 19.30 -9.49
C ALA A 180 -3.55 19.75 -10.09
N TRP A 181 -2.86 18.89 -10.83
CA TRP A 181 -1.62 19.25 -11.53
C TRP A 181 -1.82 20.37 -12.57
N LYS A 182 -3.00 20.49 -13.17
CA LYS A 182 -3.33 21.60 -14.09
C LYS A 182 -3.61 22.92 -13.36
N LEU A 183 -3.85 22.88 -12.05
CA LEU A 183 -4.11 24.06 -11.22
C LEU A 183 -2.83 24.63 -10.59
N VAL A 184 -1.72 23.91 -10.68
CA VAL A 184 -0.41 24.42 -10.24
C VAL A 184 0.19 25.25 -11.39
N PRO A 185 0.47 26.54 -11.17
CA PRO A 185 1.05 27.42 -12.20
C PRO A 185 2.49 27.05 -12.57
#